data_AF-A0A350X1Q5-F1
#
_entry.id   AF-A0A350X1Q5-F1
#
_cell.length_a   1.000
_cell.length_b   1.000
_cell.length_c   1.000
_cell.angle_alpha   90.00
_cell.angle_beta   90.00
_cell.angle_gamma   90.00
#
_symmetry.space_group_name_H-M   'P 1'
#
loop_
_entity.id
_entity.type
_entity.pdbx_description
1 polymer ?
#
loop_
_entity_poly.entity_id
_entity_poly.type
_entity_poly.pdbx_seq_one_letter_code
_entity_poly.pdbx_strand_id
1 'polypeptide(L)'
;MLTIQKLKEISFRYLDQQAIEITYMLNEVSQLIVLTESTIIYPKNLYHNKEQLELYIFYEQGQILKVTHVQEVTKIETMFKHQLTNITYESGLETGMLELSFVDGRVIKLTPHVETNHIYR
;
A
#
# COMPACT_ATOMS: atom_id res chain seq x y z
N MET A 1 -4.78 -6.98 -2.77
CA MET A 1 -5.49 -5.72 -3.04
C MET A 1 -6.46 -5.44 -1.90
N LEU A 2 -6.44 -4.24 -1.31
CA LEU A 2 -7.43 -3.82 -0.32
C LEU A 2 -8.14 -2.55 -0.80
N THR A 3 -9.42 -2.42 -0.47
CA THR A 3 -10.13 -1.15 -0.60
C THR A 3 -9.77 -0.27 0.59
N ILE A 4 -9.97 1.05 0.46
CA ILE A 4 -9.78 2.00 1.55
C ILE A 4 -10.58 1.62 2.79
N GLN A 5 -11.82 1.15 2.60
CA GLN A 5 -12.67 0.71 3.69
C GLN A 5 -12.06 -0.46 4.47
N LYS A 6 -11.55 -1.48 3.78
CA LYS A 6 -10.85 -2.61 4.44
C LYS A 6 -9.58 -2.15 5.15
N LEU A 7 -8.82 -1.21 4.57
CA LEU A 7 -7.61 -0.70 5.19
C LEU A 7 -7.92 0.10 6.47
N LYS A 8 -8.97 0.93 6.44
CA LYS A 8 -9.50 1.64 7.61
C LYS A 8 -10.00 0.67 8.69
N GLU A 9 -10.74 -0.37 8.32
CA GLU A 9 -11.20 -1.38 9.28
C GLU A 9 -10.03 -2.09 9.97
N ILE A 10 -8.96 -2.41 9.24
CA ILE A 10 -7.74 -2.98 9.80
C ILE A 10 -7.09 -1.98 10.76
N SER A 11 -6.91 -0.72 10.35
CA SER A 11 -6.30 0.29 11.23
C SER A 11 -7.13 0.61 12.48
N PHE A 12 -8.45 0.41 12.45
CA PHE A 12 -9.31 0.58 13.63
C PHE A 12 -9.37 -0.67 14.52
N ARG A 13 -9.16 -1.88 13.98
CA ARG A 13 -9.20 -3.13 14.75
C ARG A 13 -7.91 -3.44 15.50
N TYR A 14 -6.77 -2.96 15.01
CA TYR A 14 -5.47 -3.19 15.61
C TYR A 14 -4.93 -1.87 16.17
N LEU A 15 -4.46 -1.87 17.42
CA LEU A 15 -3.86 -0.70 18.09
C LEU A 15 -2.32 -0.77 18.06
N ASP A 16 -1.75 -1.43 17.05
CA ASP A 16 -0.31 -1.51 16.87
C ASP A 16 0.23 -0.30 16.09
N GLN A 17 1.55 -0.18 16.07
CA GLN A 17 2.26 0.92 15.44
C GLN A 17 1.91 1.06 13.95
N GLN A 18 1.76 -0.04 13.21
CA GLN A 18 1.46 0.05 11.77
C GLN A 18 0.04 0.55 11.52
N ALA A 19 -0.94 0.19 12.35
CA ALA A 19 -2.29 0.76 12.27
C ALA A 19 -2.30 2.29 12.46
N ILE A 20 -1.47 2.80 13.37
CA ILE A 20 -1.25 4.24 13.56
C ILE A 20 -0.61 4.86 12.31
N GLU A 21 0.45 4.25 11.78
CA GLU A 21 1.14 4.71 10.56
C GLU A 21 0.18 4.78 9.35
N ILE A 22 -0.67 3.76 9.16
CA ILE A 22 -1.71 3.75 8.11
C ILE A 22 -2.64 4.95 8.26
N THR A 23 -3.08 5.23 9.48
CA THR A 23 -4.01 6.34 9.75
C THR A 23 -3.37 7.68 9.36
N TYR A 24 -2.12 7.92 9.76
CA TYR A 24 -1.38 9.12 9.38
C TYR A 24 -1.18 9.22 7.86
N MET A 25 -0.73 8.14 7.22
CA MET A 25 -0.52 8.13 5.77
C MET A 25 -1.81 8.42 5.00
N LEU A 26 -2.93 7.81 5.37
CA LEU A 26 -4.21 8.05 4.71
C LEU A 26 -4.73 9.47 4.96
N ASN A 27 -4.56 10.01 6.16
CA ASN A 27 -4.99 11.37 6.50
C ASN A 27 -4.22 12.40 5.65
N GLU A 28 -2.90 12.31 5.60
CA GLU A 28 -2.06 13.22 4.80
C GLU A 28 -2.40 13.14 3.30
N VAL A 29 -2.57 11.94 2.77
CA VAL A 29 -2.97 11.76 1.36
C VAL A 29 -4.36 12.35 1.09
N SER A 30 -5.30 12.22 2.02
CA SER A 30 -6.66 12.76 1.87
C SER A 30 -6.72 14.29 1.84
N GLN A 31 -5.68 14.98 2.33
CA GLN A 31 -5.55 16.42 2.19
C GLN A 31 -5.13 16.85 0.77
N LEU A 32 -4.53 15.93 0.00
CA LEU A 32 -3.98 16.21 -1.33
C LEU A 32 -4.87 15.71 -2.46
N ILE A 33 -5.53 14.56 -2.27
CA ILE A 33 -6.36 13.91 -3.30
C ILE A 33 -7.67 13.37 -2.72
N VAL A 34 -8.69 13.26 -3.58
CA VAL A 34 -9.96 12.65 -3.21
C VAL A 34 -9.84 11.13 -3.21
N LEU A 35 -9.80 10.56 -2.01
CA LEU A 35 -9.80 9.12 -1.78
C LEU A 35 -11.23 8.57 -1.75
N THR A 36 -11.65 7.90 -2.83
CA THR A 36 -12.97 7.25 -2.94
C THR A 36 -12.91 5.78 -2.48
N GLU A 37 -14.07 5.16 -2.26
CA GLU A 37 -14.17 3.73 -1.94
C GLU A 37 -13.60 2.81 -3.05
N SER A 38 -13.61 3.29 -4.30
CA SER A 38 -13.04 2.62 -5.47
C SER A 38 -11.53 2.79 -5.61
N THR A 39 -10.90 3.60 -4.75
CA THR A 39 -9.45 3.80 -4.79
C THR A 39 -8.73 2.52 -4.39
N ILE A 40 -7.85 2.06 -5.26
CA ILE A 40 -7.11 0.82 -5.08
C ILE A 40 -5.83 1.11 -4.29
N ILE A 41 -5.68 0.47 -3.13
CA ILE A 41 -4.48 0.55 -2.30
C ILE A 41 -3.84 -0.84 -2.16
N TYR A 42 -2.54 -0.88 -2.39
CA TYR A 42 -1.69 -2.02 -2.11
C TYR A 42 -0.72 -1.68 -0.99
N PRO A 43 -0.97 -2.16 0.23
CA PRO A 43 0.03 -2.08 1.28
C PRO A 43 1.13 -3.11 1.01
N LYS A 44 2.37 -2.68 1.14
CA LYS A 44 3.56 -3.53 1.11
C LYS A 44 4.14 -3.55 2.53
N ASN A 45 4.55 -4.73 2.99
CA ASN A 45 5.12 -4.95 4.32
C ASN A 45 4.14 -4.72 5.49
N LEU A 46 2.84 -4.83 5.20
CA LEU A 46 1.80 -4.83 6.23
C LEU A 46 2.04 -5.96 7.22
N TYR A 47 2.14 -5.62 8.51
CA TYR A 47 2.47 -6.51 9.63
C TYR A 47 3.79 -7.28 9.49
N HIS A 48 4.70 -6.79 8.65
CA HIS A 48 6.05 -7.33 8.55
C HIS A 48 7.00 -6.51 9.43
N ASN A 49 7.16 -6.93 10.69
CA ASN A 49 7.85 -6.18 11.76
C ASN A 49 9.30 -5.72 11.48
N LYS A 50 9.95 -6.23 10.42
CA LYS A 50 11.33 -5.88 10.06
C LYS A 50 11.44 -4.93 8.87
N GLU A 51 10.33 -4.60 8.23
CA GLU A 51 10.34 -3.77 7.03
C GLU A 51 9.41 -2.58 7.19
N GLN A 52 9.79 -1.48 6.54
CA GLN A 52 8.98 -0.28 6.50
C GLN A 52 7.68 -0.54 5.75
N LEU A 53 6.56 -0.11 6.33
CA LEU A 53 5.26 -0.10 5.68
C LEU A 53 5.24 0.92 4.54
N GLU A 54 4.78 0.49 3.36
CA GLU A 54 4.59 1.36 2.20
C GLU A 54 3.16 1.19 1.68
N LEU A 55 2.48 2.29 1.35
CA LEU A 55 1.19 2.23 0.66
C LEU A 55 1.36 2.65 -0.79
N TYR A 56 0.93 1.80 -1.72
CA TYR A 56 0.87 2.10 -3.14
C TYR A 56 -0.58 2.37 -3.53
N ILE A 57 -0.89 3.63 -3.84
CA ILE A 57 -2.22 4.12 -4.16
C ILE A 57 -2.29 4.36 -5.67
N PHE A 58 -3.17 3.62 -6.35
CA PHE A 58 -3.40 3.82 -7.78
C PHE A 58 -4.44 4.91 -7.95
N TYR A 59 -3.97 6.10 -8.33
CA TYR A 59 -4.77 7.31 -8.42
C TYR A 59 -4.87 7.78 -9.88
N GLU A 60 -6.08 8.16 -10.30
CA GLU A 60 -6.41 8.61 -11.66
C GLU A 60 -5.86 7.70 -12.80
N GLN A 61 -6.14 8.06 -14.05
CA GLN A 61 -5.63 7.31 -15.21
C GLN A 61 -4.15 7.61 -15.44
N GLY A 62 -3.28 7.07 -14.59
CA GLY A 62 -1.84 7.14 -14.88
C GLY A 62 -0.91 7.33 -13.71
N GLN A 63 -1.40 7.51 -12.49
CA GLN A 63 -0.53 7.83 -11.35
C GLN A 63 -0.55 6.70 -10.31
N ILE A 64 0.61 6.48 -9.70
CA ILE A 64 0.80 5.58 -8.57
C ILE A 64 1.52 6.39 -7.51
N LEU A 65 0.85 6.64 -6.38
CA LEU A 65 1.45 7.30 -5.24
C LEU A 65 2.06 6.24 -4.33
N LYS A 66 3.36 6.35 -4.05
CA LYS A 66 4.01 5.64 -2.96
C LYS A 66 3.97 6.53 -1.73
N VAL A 67 3.42 6.01 -0.65
CA VAL A 67 3.27 6.73 0.62
C VAL A 67 4.02 5.95 1.68
N THR A 68 4.80 6.67 2.48
CA THR A 68 5.60 6.11 3.57
C THR A 68 5.54 7.04 4.77
N HIS A 69 5.65 6.49 5.97
CA HIS A 69 5.71 7.27 7.21
C HIS A 69 6.92 6.86 8.03
N VAL A 70 7.77 7.83 8.40
CA VAL A 70 8.97 7.61 9.22
C VAL A 70 9.16 8.79 10.13
N GLN A 71 9.35 8.54 11.43
CA GLN A 71 9.68 9.60 12.41
C GLN A 71 8.70 10.78 12.33
N GLU A 72 7.40 10.50 12.31
CA GLU A 72 6.31 11.51 12.23
C GLU A 72 6.23 12.28 10.90
N VAL A 73 7.04 11.92 9.90
CA VAL A 73 7.02 12.53 8.58
C VAL A 73 6.39 11.57 7.57
N THR A 74 5.31 12.01 6.92
CA THR A 74 4.72 11.31 5.77
C THR A 74 5.35 11.81 4.48
N LYS A 75 5.97 10.90 3.71
CA LYS A 75 6.52 11.18 2.39
C LYS A 75 5.63 10.57 1.32
N ILE A 76 5.33 11.35 0.28
CA ILE A 76 4.53 10.95 -0.87
C ILE A 76 5.37 11.11 -2.14
N GLU A 77 5.52 10.03 -2.89
CA GLU A 77 6.27 9.98 -4.14
C GLU A 77 5.34 9.57 -5.27
N THR A 78 5.28 10.40 -6.32
CA THR A 78 4.44 10.12 -7.50
C THR A 78 5.23 9.37 -8.56
N MET A 79 4.68 8.25 -9.03
CA MET A 79 5.16 7.47 -10.18
C MET A 79 4.08 7.46 -11.26
N PHE A 80 4.50 7.31 -12.51
CA PHE A 80 3.57 7.35 -13.64
C PHE A 80 3.49 6.02 -14.40
N LYS A 81 2.29 5.61 -14.81
CA LYS A 81 2.03 4.37 -15.56
C LYS A 81 2.71 4.36 -16.93
N HIS A 82 2.91 5.52 -17.57
CA HIS A 82 3.64 5.58 -18.85
C HIS A 82 5.12 5.21 -18.70
N GLN A 83 5.63 5.17 -17.47
CA GLN A 83 6.97 4.69 -17.14
C GLN A 83 7.00 3.18 -16.84
N LEU A 84 5.86 2.49 -16.88
CA LEU A 84 5.82 1.04 -16.70
C LEU A 84 6.20 0.34 -18.00
N THR A 85 7.13 -0.61 -17.90
CA THR A 85 7.53 -1.51 -19.01
C THR A 85 6.76 -2.83 -18.95
N ASN A 86 6.36 -3.27 -17.76
CA ASN A 86 5.60 -4.50 -17.58
C ASN A 86 4.73 -4.44 -16.32
N ILE A 87 3.58 -5.10 -16.37
CA ILE A 87 2.68 -5.33 -15.23
C ILE A 87 2.36 -6.82 -15.21
N THR A 88 2.78 -7.50 -14.16
CA THR A 88 2.48 -8.93 -13.97
C THR A 88 1.62 -9.10 -12.74
N TYR A 89 0.47 -9.74 -12.92
CA TYR A 89 -0.42 -10.11 -11.83
C TYR A 89 -0.55 -11.63 -11.80
N GLU A 90 -0.15 -12.24 -10.69
CA GLU A 90 -0.30 -13.67 -10.46
C GLU A 90 -1.36 -13.89 -9.38
N SER A 91 -2.45 -14.56 -9.71
CA SER A 91 -3.48 -14.94 -8.73
C SER A 91 -3.21 -16.36 -8.22
N GLY A 92 -2.70 -16.50 -7.00
CA GLY A 92 -2.65 -17.77 -6.27
C GLY A 92 -3.82 -17.93 -5.29
N LEU A 93 -4.09 -19.16 -4.85
CA LEU A 93 -5.15 -19.50 -3.88
C LEU A 93 -5.01 -18.77 -2.54
N GLU A 94 -3.79 -18.34 -2.16
CA GLU A 94 -3.52 -17.67 -0.87
C GLU A 94 -2.72 -16.36 -0.97
N THR A 95 -2.05 -16.08 -2.10
CA THR A 95 -1.28 -14.84 -2.28
C THR A 95 -1.34 -14.39 -3.74
N GLY A 96 -2.10 -13.32 -4.01
CA GLY A 96 -2.06 -12.68 -5.33
C GLY A 96 -0.88 -11.70 -5.40
N MET A 97 0.11 -11.89 -6.26
CA MET A 97 1.25 -10.99 -6.40
C MET A 97 1.00 -9.97 -7.53
N LEU A 98 1.29 -8.69 -7.27
CA LEU A 98 1.39 -7.67 -8.30
C LEU A 98 2.86 -7.22 -8.43
N GLU A 99 3.42 -7.36 -9.61
CA GLU A 99 4.75 -6.86 -9.96
C GLU A 99 4.64 -5.73 -10.99
N LEU A 100 5.31 -4.62 -10.71
CA LEU A 100 5.41 -3.46 -11.57
C LEU A 100 6.88 -3.26 -11.97
N SER A 101 7.17 -3.30 -13.26
CA SER A 101 8.50 -2.98 -13.80
C SER A 101 8.47 -1.63 -14.49
N PHE A 102 9.52 -0.83 -14.28
CA PHE A 102 9.63 0.53 -14.81
C PHE A 102 10.76 0.67 -15.83
N VAL A 103 10.69 1.71 -16.67
CA VAL A 103 11.68 2.02 -17.72
C VAL A 103 13.09 2.30 -17.17
N ASP A 104 13.17 2.74 -15.92
CA ASP A 104 14.43 3.00 -15.20
C ASP A 104 15.01 1.74 -14.53
N GLY A 105 14.41 0.58 -14.76
CA GLY A 105 14.84 -0.69 -14.19
C GLY A 105 14.32 -0.96 -12.77
N ARG A 106 13.56 -0.05 -12.16
CA ARG A 106 12.92 -0.33 -10.86
C ARG A 106 11.87 -1.44 -11.01
N VAL A 107 11.85 -2.34 -10.03
CA VAL A 107 10.84 -3.40 -9.91
C VAL A 107 10.19 -3.32 -8.53
N ILE A 108 8.87 -3.18 -8.49
CA ILE A 108 8.09 -3.14 -7.26
C ILE A 108 7.24 -4.40 -7.19
N LYS A 109 7.45 -5.19 -6.13
CA LYS A 109 6.65 -6.39 -5.83
C LYS A 109 5.71 -6.08 -4.68
N LEU A 110 4.42 -6.28 -4.91
CA LEU A 110 3.32 -6.03 -4.00
C LEU A 110 2.63 -7.37 -3.73
N THR A 111 3.01 -7.99 -2.63
CA THR A 111 2.38 -9.22 -2.14
C THR A 111 1.48 -8.83 -0.97
N PRO A 112 0.17 -9.15 -1.00
CA PRO A 112 -0.70 -9.01 0.14
C PRO A 112 -0.32 -10.09 1.15
N HIS A 113 0.80 -9.90 1.85
CA HIS A 113 1.07 -10.71 3.02
C HIS A 113 0.16 -10.17 4.13
N VAL A 114 -0.94 -10.89 4.36
CA VAL A 114 -1.71 -10.72 5.59
C VAL A 114 -1.24 -11.88 6.46
N GLU A 115 -0.18 -11.70 7.25
CA GLU A 115 0.04 -12.60 8.37
C GLU A 115 -1.07 -12.34 9.40
N THR A 116 -2.25 -12.92 9.20
CA THR A 116 -3.31 -12.99 10.22
C THR A 116 -3.03 -14.05 11.27
N ASN A 117 -1.85 -14.67 11.29
CA ASN A 117 -1.44 -15.59 12.35
C ASN A 117 -0.97 -14.83 13.61
N HIS A 118 -1.71 -13.80 14.03
CA HIS A 118 -1.74 -13.42 15.44
C HIS A 118 -2.65 -14.42 16.18
N ILE A 119 -2.12 -15.63 16.41
CA ILE A 119 -2.58 -16.42 17.55
C ILE A 119 -2.12 -15.63 18.77
N TYR A 120 -3.02 -14.84 19.35
CA TYR A 120 -2.83 -14.27 20.69
C TYR A 120 -2.45 -15.43 21.63
N ARG A 121 -1.24 -15.37 22.17
CA ARG A 121 -0.83 -16.09 23.38
C ARG A 121 -0.44 -15.07 24.41
#